data_AF-A0A914YI92-F1
#
_entry.id   AF-A0A914YI92-F1
#
_cell.length_a   1.000
_cell.length_b   1.000
_cell.length_c   1.000
_cell.angle_alpha   90.00
_cell.angle_beta   90.00
_cell.angle_gamma   90.00
#
_symmetry.space_group_name_H-M   'P 1'
#
loop_
_entity.id
_entity.type
_entity.pdbx_description
1 polymer ?
#
loop_
_entity_poly.entity_id
_entity_poly.type
_entity_poly.pdbx_seq_one_letter_code
_entity_poly.pdbx_strand_id
1 'polypeptide(L)'
;MYFHRRSGVKVLDHNREQFHREERIIPAIQKILPRTVVVIAFGAGHFSSALYRQETFERYGVRHLFNQSDEALGGEDLCYRLCEYVANHKDLDEAAKASLKLPRLKKFLRNTMDQAKIDLSGFTPAM
;
A
#
# COMPACT_ATOMS: atom_id res chain seq x y z
N MET A 1 -53.42 1.47 -33.73
CA MET A 1 -54.23 0.24 -33.92
C MET A 1 -54.12 -0.14 -35.40
N TYR A 2 -53.31 -1.13 -35.74
CA TYR A 2 -53.14 -1.59 -37.13
C TYR A 2 -53.77 -2.98 -37.27
N PHE A 3 -54.61 -3.15 -38.29
CA PHE A 3 -55.28 -4.42 -38.60
C PHE A 3 -54.55 -5.12 -39.75
N HIS A 4 -53.99 -6.30 -39.50
CA HIS A 4 -53.46 -7.17 -40.55
C HIS A 4 -54.55 -8.17 -40.97
N ARG A 5 -55.14 -7.98 -42.16
CA ARG A 5 -56.11 -8.91 -42.76
C ARG A 5 -55.38 -10.17 -43.25
N ARG A 6 -55.28 -11.23 -42.43
CA ARG A 6 -55.26 -12.65 -42.90
C ARG A 6 -55.17 -13.75 -41.83
N SER A 7 -55.13 -13.43 -40.55
CA SER A 7 -55.34 -14.43 -39.50
C SER A 7 -56.12 -13.78 -38.37
N GLY A 8 -57.25 -14.37 -37.98
CA GLY A 8 -58.17 -13.85 -36.96
C GLY A 8 -57.60 -13.93 -35.53
N VAL A 9 -56.39 -13.44 -35.30
CA VAL A 9 -55.73 -13.43 -34.00
C VAL A 9 -55.57 -11.99 -33.54
N LYS A 10 -56.28 -11.61 -32.48
CA LYS A 10 -56.01 -10.38 -31.73
C LYS A 10 -54.73 -10.62 -30.93
N VAL A 11 -53.60 -10.09 -31.38
CA VAL A 11 -52.41 -9.98 -30.55
C VAL A 11 -52.62 -8.77 -29.63
N LEU A 12 -52.89 -9.04 -28.35
CA LEU A 12 -52.85 -8.02 -27.32
C LEU A 12 -51.40 -7.58 -27.15
N ASP A 13 -51.13 -6.33 -27.49
CA ASP A 13 -49.83 -5.68 -27.36
C ASP A 13 -49.56 -5.43 -25.86
N HIS A 14 -49.05 -6.46 -25.16
CA HIS A 14 -48.63 -6.39 -23.76
C HIS A 14 -47.22 -5.81 -23.57
N ASN A 15 -46.56 -5.35 -24.65
CA ASN A 15 -45.14 -4.99 -24.60
C ASN A 15 -44.86 -3.48 -24.55
N ARG A 16 -45.86 -2.61 -24.38
CA ARG A 16 -45.63 -1.16 -24.22
C ARG A 16 -45.36 -0.70 -22.79
N GLU A 17 -45.69 -1.49 -21.77
CA GLU A 17 -45.48 -1.09 -20.37
C GLU A 17 -44.17 -1.59 -19.75
N GLN A 18 -43.45 -2.52 -20.41
CA GLN A 18 -42.13 -2.95 -19.93
C GLN A 18 -41.01 -1.96 -20.29
N PHE A 19 -41.19 -1.10 -21.31
CA PHE A 19 -40.16 -0.17 -21.77
C PHE A 19 -39.98 1.08 -20.87
N HIS A 20 -40.83 1.30 -19.87
CA HIS A 20 -40.72 2.46 -18.97
C HIS A 20 -40.23 2.11 -17.55
N ARG A 21 -39.80 0.86 -17.29
CA ARG A 21 -39.25 0.46 -15.98
C ARG A 21 -37.79 0.01 -15.99
N GLU A 22 -37.07 0.16 -17.10
CA GLU A 22 -35.63 -0.11 -17.17
C GLU A 22 -34.75 1.17 -17.05
N GLU A 23 -35.34 2.34 -16.78
CA GLU A 23 -34.58 3.60 -16.65
C GLU A 23 -34.05 3.91 -15.24
N ARG A 24 -34.12 2.99 -14.27
CA ARG A 24 -33.73 3.35 -12.88
C ARG A 24 -32.92 2.31 -12.13
N ILE A 25 -31.93 1.69 -12.78
CA ILE A 25 -30.72 1.27 -12.06
C ILE A 25 -29.54 1.52 -12.96
N ILE A 26 -29.14 2.79 -13.12
CA ILE A 26 -27.73 3.09 -13.34
C ILE A 26 -27.08 2.64 -12.03
N PRO A 27 -26.28 1.55 -11.98
CA PRO A 27 -25.46 1.34 -10.81
C PRO A 27 -24.65 2.62 -10.71
N ALA A 28 -24.58 3.22 -9.53
CA ALA A 28 -23.55 4.20 -9.25
C ALA A 28 -22.20 3.50 -9.48
N ILE A 29 -21.78 3.40 -10.74
CA ILE A 29 -20.38 3.35 -11.12
C ILE A 29 -19.91 4.68 -10.57
N GLN A 30 -19.48 4.66 -9.30
CA GLN A 30 -18.67 5.72 -8.76
C GLN A 30 -17.61 5.92 -9.82
N LYS A 31 -17.72 7.03 -10.59
CA LYS A 31 -16.66 7.46 -11.48
C LYS A 31 -15.46 7.61 -10.57
N ILE A 32 -14.61 6.59 -10.51
CA ILE A 32 -13.38 6.63 -9.75
C ILE A 32 -12.55 7.66 -10.47
N LEU A 33 -12.61 8.93 -10.05
CA LEU A 33 -11.86 9.99 -10.73
C LEU A 33 -10.39 9.57 -10.85
N PRO A 34 -9.69 9.94 -11.93
CA PRO A 34 -8.26 9.69 -12.04
C PRO A 34 -7.55 10.19 -10.78
N ARG A 35 -6.78 9.31 -10.14
CA ARG A 35 -6.01 9.62 -8.92
C ARG A 35 -4.53 9.47 -9.22
N THR A 36 -3.75 10.34 -8.62
CA THR A 36 -2.29 10.18 -8.56
C THR A 36 -1.95 9.68 -7.17
N VAL A 37 -1.22 8.57 -7.09
CA VAL A 37 -0.84 7.89 -5.85
C VAL A 37 0.67 7.86 -5.77
N VAL A 38 1.20 8.27 -4.62
CA VAL A 38 2.60 8.01 -4.26
C VAL A 38 2.63 6.73 -3.44
N VAL A 39 3.40 5.75 -3.88
CA VAL A 39 3.71 4.54 -3.11
C VAL A 39 5.10 4.72 -2.56
N ILE A 40 5.22 4.70 -1.24
CA ILE A 40 6.49 4.75 -0.52
C ILE A 40 6.70 3.38 0.10
N ALA A 41 7.77 2.70 -0.28
CA ALA A 41 8.16 1.42 0.27
C ALA A 41 9.51 1.58 0.98
N PHE A 42 9.49 1.40 2.31
CA PHE A 42 10.68 1.41 3.15
C PHE A 42 10.93 -0.02 3.64
N GLY A 43 11.87 -0.71 3.00
CA GLY A 43 12.21 -2.10 3.28
C GLY A 43 13.37 -2.26 4.27
N ALA A 44 13.80 -3.49 4.49
CA ALA A 44 14.94 -3.79 5.35
C ALA A 44 16.25 -3.18 4.82
N GLY A 45 16.53 -3.29 3.52
CA GLY A 45 17.80 -2.83 2.92
C GLY A 45 17.66 -1.82 1.79
N HIS A 46 16.46 -1.33 1.50
CA HIS A 46 16.27 -0.34 0.45
C HIS A 46 15.00 0.49 0.68
N PHE A 47 15.02 1.68 0.09
CA PHE A 47 13.92 2.60 0.04
C PHE A 47 13.52 2.78 -1.42
N SER A 48 12.23 2.86 -1.68
CA SER A 48 11.72 3.26 -2.98
C SER A 48 10.47 4.11 -2.85
N SER A 49 10.34 5.03 -3.81
CA SER A 49 9.15 5.83 -3.99
C SER A 49 8.75 5.77 -5.46
N ALA A 50 7.46 5.56 -5.73
CA ALA A 50 6.94 5.51 -7.08
C ALA A 50 5.63 6.29 -7.18
N LEU A 51 5.48 7.00 -8.29
CA LEU A 51 4.29 7.77 -8.62
C LEU A 51 3.47 7.03 -9.67
N TYR A 52 2.23 6.73 -9.34
CA TYR A 52 1.29 6.05 -10.23
C TYR A 52 0.09 6.94 -10.51
N ARG A 53 -0.41 6.88 -11.74
CA ARG A 53 -1.69 7.46 -12.13
C ARG A 53 -2.70 6.36 -12.40
N GLN A 54 -3.77 6.35 -11.62
CA GLN A 54 -4.94 5.53 -11.89
C GLN A 54 -5.74 6.18 -13.01
N GLU A 55 -5.96 5.44 -14.09
CA GLU A 55 -6.73 5.89 -15.25
C GLU A 55 -8.15 5.29 -15.24
N THR A 56 -9.12 6.12 -15.62
CA THR A 56 -10.51 5.73 -15.84
C THR A 56 -10.70 5.25 -17.27
N PHE A 57 -10.19 4.07 -17.59
CA PHE A 57 -10.69 3.35 -18.77
C PHE A 57 -11.44 2.11 -18.30
N GLU A 58 -12.22 1.52 -19.20
CA GLU A 58 -13.14 0.39 -18.97
C GLU A 58 -12.48 -0.83 -18.30
N ARG A 59 -11.15 -0.84 -18.19
CA ARG A 59 -10.34 -1.72 -17.35
C ARG A 59 -9.46 -0.83 -16.47
N TYR A 60 -9.56 -0.98 -15.15
CA TYR A 60 -8.75 -0.25 -14.16
C TYR A 60 -7.26 -0.27 -14.51
N GLY A 61 -6.78 0.79 -15.17
CA GLY A 61 -5.40 0.92 -15.61
C GLY A 61 -4.59 1.68 -14.56
N VAL A 62 -3.38 1.18 -14.25
CA VAL A 62 -2.41 1.90 -13.43
C VAL A 62 -1.21 2.23 -14.30
N ARG A 63 -1.00 3.51 -14.56
CA ARG A 63 0.16 4.01 -15.31
C ARG A 63 1.27 4.40 -14.34
N HIS A 64 2.43 3.75 -14.45
CA HIS A 64 3.64 4.20 -13.78
C HIS A 64 4.14 5.50 -14.42
N LEU A 65 4.36 6.53 -13.60
CA LEU A 65 4.87 7.82 -14.06
C LEU A 65 6.36 7.94 -13.81
N PHE A 66 6.80 7.58 -12.61
CA PHE A 66 8.17 7.82 -12.14
C PHE A 66 8.50 6.95 -10.92
N ASN A 67 9.77 6.57 -10.77
CA ASN A 67 10.30 5.92 -9.58
C ASN A 67 11.67 6.49 -9.19
N GLN A 68 11.92 6.50 -7.89
CA GLN A 68 13.23 6.72 -7.28
C GLN A 68 13.48 5.64 -6.22
N SER A 69 14.72 5.21 -6.11
CA SER A 69 15.15 4.23 -5.12
C SER A 69 16.49 4.61 -4.52
N ASP A 70 16.69 4.22 -3.27
CA ASP A 70 17.96 4.26 -2.57
C ASP A 70 18.24 2.84 -2.05
N GLU A 71 19.25 2.19 -2.63
CA GLU A 71 19.67 0.83 -2.27
C GLU A 71 20.53 0.79 -1.00
N ALA A 72 20.89 1.95 -0.45
CA ALA A 72 21.71 2.09 0.75
C ALA A 72 20.93 2.71 1.92
N LEU A 73 19.59 2.73 1.84
CA LEU A 73 18.71 3.25 2.87
C LEU A 73 17.59 2.26 3.18
N GLY A 74 17.62 1.66 4.37
CA GLY A 74 16.58 0.77 4.86
C GLY A 74 16.55 0.64 6.39
N GLY A 75 15.70 -0.28 6.85
CA GLY A 75 15.55 -0.57 8.28
C GLY A 75 16.81 -1.16 8.93
N GLU A 76 17.69 -1.80 8.15
CA GLU A 76 18.98 -2.33 8.60
C GLU A 76 19.96 -1.21 8.96
N ASP A 77 19.94 -0.09 8.23
CA ASP A 77 20.77 1.08 8.52
C ASP A 77 20.38 1.71 9.85
N LEU A 78 19.07 1.79 10.14
CA LEU A 78 18.58 2.24 11.43
C LEU A 78 19.04 1.30 12.56
N CYS A 79 18.95 -0.02 12.37
CA CYS A 79 19.47 -1.00 13.32
C CYS A 79 20.98 -0.86 13.53
N TYR A 80 21.74 -0.60 12.47
CA TYR A 80 23.18 -0.35 12.55
C TYR A 80 23.49 0.89 13.39
N ARG A 81 22.78 2.00 13.18
CA ARG A 81 22.94 3.23 13.97
C ARG A 81 22.62 3.03 15.45
N LEU A 82 21.58 2.26 15.77
CA LEU A 82 21.28 1.89 17.17
C LEU A 82 22.39 1.03 17.78
N CYS A 83 22.94 0.07 17.03
CA CYS A 83 24.08 -0.72 17.49
C CYS A 83 25.31 0.16 17.75
N GLU A 84 25.62 1.12 16.87
CA GLU A 84 26.72 2.08 17.06
C GLU A 84 26.50 2.96 18.29
N TYR A 85 25.28 3.44 18.49
CA TYR A 85 24.92 4.24 19.67
C TYR A 85 25.18 3.45 20.96
N VAL A 86 24.67 2.21 21.04
CA VAL A 86 24.89 1.35 22.21
C VAL A 86 26.38 1.07 22.38
N ALA A 87 27.10 0.68 21.32
CA ALA A 87 28.52 0.35 21.42
C ALA A 87 29.40 1.52 21.90
N ASN A 88 28.96 2.76 21.70
CA ASN A 88 29.67 3.96 22.11
C ASN A 88 29.06 4.65 23.34
N HIS A 89 28.11 4.01 24.03
CA HIS A 89 27.48 4.60 25.21
C HIS A 89 28.51 4.81 26.34
N LYS A 90 28.45 5.95 27.00
CA LYS A 90 29.41 6.37 28.05
C LYS A 90 29.45 5.44 29.27
N ASP A 91 28.39 4.66 29.48
CA ASP A 91 28.24 3.77 30.64
C ASP A 91 28.82 2.37 30.39
N LEU A 92 29.28 2.08 29.16
CA LEU A 92 29.99 0.85 28.85
C LEU A 92 31.48 1.01 29.11
N ASP A 93 32.02 0.09 29.91
CA ASP A 93 33.46 -0.03 30.08
C ASP A 93 34.16 -0.60 28.82
N GLU A 94 35.49 -0.50 28.78
CA GLU A 94 36.28 -0.95 27.64
C GLU A 94 36.23 -2.47 27.42
N ALA A 95 36.00 -3.26 28.47
CA ALA A 95 35.87 -4.71 28.36
C ALA A 95 34.56 -5.11 27.68
N ALA A 96 33.47 -4.41 28.00
CA ALA A 96 32.17 -4.56 27.37
C ALA A 96 32.21 -4.12 25.90
N LYS A 97 32.85 -2.98 25.60
CA LYS A 97 33.07 -2.53 24.21
C LYS A 97 33.89 -3.52 23.40
N ALA A 98 34.94 -4.10 23.98
CA ALA A 98 35.73 -5.15 23.34
C ALA A 98 34.90 -6.41 23.07
N SER A 99 34.02 -6.79 24.00
CA SER A 99 33.13 -7.94 23.88
C SER A 99 32.13 -7.79 22.73
N LEU A 100 31.64 -6.57 22.46
CA LEU A 100 30.74 -6.31 21.32
C LEU A 100 31.38 -6.55 19.94
N LYS A 101 32.72 -6.65 19.87
CA LYS A 101 33.44 -7.05 18.63
C LYS A 101 33.33 -8.55 18.34
N LEU A 102 32.93 -9.37 19.32
CA LEU A 102 32.74 -10.81 19.14
C LEU A 102 31.55 -11.09 18.22
N PRO A 103 31.68 -11.93 17.16
CA PRO A 103 30.62 -12.15 16.18
C PRO A 103 29.27 -12.58 16.79
N ARG A 104 29.30 -13.42 17.82
CA ARG A 104 28.08 -13.89 18.52
C ARG A 104 27.35 -12.74 19.21
N LEU A 105 28.09 -11.90 19.94
CA LEU A 105 27.52 -10.74 20.64
C LEU A 105 27.07 -9.65 19.67
N LYS A 106 27.80 -9.45 18.56
CA LYS A 106 27.37 -8.54 17.49
C LYS A 106 26.04 -8.97 16.87
N LYS A 107 25.87 -10.27 16.62
CA LYS A 107 24.59 -10.82 16.12
C LYS A 107 23.47 -10.67 17.15
N PHE A 108 23.75 -10.97 18.41
CA PHE A 108 22.79 -10.78 19.49
C PHE A 108 22.34 -9.32 19.59
N LEU A 109 23.30 -8.38 19.64
CA LEU A 109 23.02 -6.95 19.70
C LEU A 109 22.16 -6.50 18.51
N ARG A 110 22.49 -6.92 17.29
CA ARG A 110 21.69 -6.58 16.10
C ARG A 110 20.23 -7.04 16.24
N ASN A 111 19.99 -8.27 16.68
CA ASN A 111 18.63 -8.78 16.88
C ASN A 111 17.89 -8.02 17.98
N THR A 112 18.56 -7.70 19.09
CA THR A 112 17.98 -6.92 20.18
C THR A 112 17.63 -5.50 19.73
N MET A 113 18.48 -4.86 18.94
CA MET A 113 18.23 -3.51 18.43
C MET A 113 17.12 -3.48 17.38
N ASP A 114 16.98 -4.53 16.56
CA ASP A 114 15.86 -4.65 15.63
C ASP A 114 14.53 -4.73 16.36
N GLN A 115 14.46 -5.50 17.45
CA GLN A 115 13.27 -5.55 18.31
C GLN A 115 13.03 -4.21 19.01
N ALA A 116 14.05 -3.60 19.61
CA ALA A 116 13.92 -2.31 20.29
C ALA A 116 13.41 -1.20 19.35
N LYS A 117 13.86 -1.18 18.09
CA LYS A 117 13.36 -0.27 17.05
C LYS A 117 11.85 -0.44 16.82
N ILE A 118 11.37 -1.68 16.76
CA ILE A 118 9.95 -2.00 16.58
C ILE A 118 9.18 -1.52 17.82
N ASP A 119 9.66 -1.84 19.01
CA ASP A 119 9.01 -1.49 20.27
C ASP A 119 8.88 0.04 20.43
N LEU A 120 9.93 0.79 20.07
CA LEU A 120 9.92 2.25 20.11
C LEU A 120 8.94 2.88 19.12
N SER A 121 8.61 2.20 18.02
CA SER A 121 7.61 2.68 17.06
C SER A 121 6.19 2.65 17.64
N GLY A 122 5.94 1.78 18.64
CA GLY A 122 4.68 1.69 19.36
C GLY A 122 4.66 2.46 20.69
N PHE A 123 5.76 3.09 21.08
CA PHE A 123 5.86 3.79 22.35
C PHE A 123 5.24 5.18 22.26
N THR A 124 4.16 5.40 23.02
CA THR A 124 3.59 6.73 23.25
C THR A 124 3.99 7.17 24.68
N PRO A 125 4.83 8.19 24.85
CA PRO A 125 5.16 8.67 26.19
C PRO A 125 3.89 9.19 26.88
N ALA A 126 3.67 8.80 28.14
CA ALA A 126 2.65 9.44 28.97
C ALA A 126 3.04 10.92 29.16
N MET A 127 2.17 11.82 28.70
CA MET A 127 2.29 13.27 28.91
C MET A 127 1.85 13.65 30.32
#